data_AF-A0A841C459-F1
#
_entry.id   AF-A0A841C459-F1
#
_cell.length_a   1.000
_cell.length_b   1.000
_cell.length_c   1.000
_cell.angle_alpha   90.00
_cell.angle_beta   90.00
_cell.angle_gamma   90.00
#
_symmetry.space_group_name_H-M   'P 1'
#
loop_
_entity.id
_entity.type
_entity.pdbx_description
1 polymer ?
#
loop_
_entity_poly.entity_id
_entity_poly.type
_entity_poly.pdbx_seq_one_letter_code
_entity_poly.pdbx_strand_id
1 'polypeptide(L)'
;MDQPTTSLAMIASAVTLISTVFIIFITALPNIGTSVVNKVSQTITNTSSPPIEHTAYAFSADGTDRFSTTYPNLNLLTGTKNFSNIQPNQGTGFSLDEMLSDPVTQNNVIHVKTTGYAASGKYLALSNHNITSNTINIGTVITVSMKAKGTGNFNWGLETSKIQNITLTGDYVTYSYTTTLQSYNGAFVFYSANTVGGEFWTKDWKVELNSVVTPWMPSASEAQSTDWPTYVGTYTDALQTASTDPTKYFWSKEN
;
A
#
# COMPACT_ATOMS: atom_id res chain seq x y z
N MET A 1 42.15 -38.41 27.86
CA MET A 1 41.63 -37.95 26.55
C MET A 1 40.69 -39.04 26.08
N ASP A 2 39.48 -39.07 26.66
CA ASP A 2 38.46 -40.08 26.36
C ASP A 2 37.28 -39.40 25.65
N GLN A 3 36.94 -39.92 24.48
CA GLN A 3 35.93 -39.40 23.56
C GLN A 3 34.50 -39.78 23.99
N PRO A 4 33.48 -38.93 23.74
CA PRO A 4 32.08 -39.28 23.94
C PRO A 4 31.53 -40.00 22.69
N THR A 5 31.94 -41.25 22.44
CA THR A 5 31.51 -42.02 21.26
C THR A 5 30.28 -42.91 21.49
N THR A 6 29.82 -43.06 22.73
CA THR A 6 28.74 -43.99 23.08
C THR A 6 27.35 -43.45 22.77
N SER A 7 27.10 -42.14 22.88
CA SER A 7 25.77 -41.57 22.64
C SER A 7 25.38 -41.56 21.16
N LEU A 8 26.30 -41.14 20.27
CA LEU A 8 26.04 -41.06 18.83
C LEU A 8 25.90 -42.46 18.20
N ALA A 9 26.70 -43.43 18.66
CA ALA A 9 26.61 -44.83 18.22
C ALA A 9 25.29 -45.50 18.69
N MET A 10 24.83 -45.18 19.91
CA MET A 10 23.52 -45.66 20.39
C MET A 10 22.35 -45.02 19.63
N ILE A 11 22.44 -43.72 19.31
CA ILE A 11 21.42 -43.03 18.49
C ILE A 11 21.38 -43.62 17.07
N ALA A 12 22.54 -43.83 16.43
CA ALA A 12 22.60 -44.45 15.10
C ALA A 12 22.04 -45.87 15.10
N SER A 13 22.34 -46.67 16.13
CA SER A 13 21.81 -48.03 16.28
C SER A 13 20.30 -48.04 16.50
N ALA A 14 19.77 -47.10 17.29
CA ALA A 14 18.32 -46.94 17.50
C ALA A 14 17.58 -46.55 16.21
N VAL A 15 18.12 -45.61 15.43
CA VAL A 15 17.55 -45.19 14.14
C VAL A 15 17.52 -46.35 13.14
N THR A 16 18.57 -47.17 13.09
CA THR A 16 18.67 -48.32 12.18
C THR A 16 17.70 -49.44 12.56
N LEU A 17 17.47 -49.65 13.86
CA LEU A 17 16.47 -50.62 14.34
C LEU A 17 15.05 -50.16 13.98
N ILE A 18 14.76 -48.87 14.17
CA ILE A 18 13.46 -48.27 13.83
C ILE A 18 13.20 -48.39 12.32
N SER A 19 14.17 -48.09 11.46
CA SER A 19 14.00 -48.21 10.00
C SER A 19 13.74 -49.66 9.56
N THR A 20 14.39 -50.63 10.20
CA THR A 20 14.22 -52.06 9.87
C THR A 20 12.83 -52.57 10.26
N VAL A 21 12.37 -52.23 11.47
CA VAL A 21 11.02 -52.58 11.95
C VAL A 21 9.95 -51.93 11.06
N PHE A 22 10.18 -50.69 10.63
CA PHE A 22 9.27 -49.95 9.77
C PHE A 22 9.14 -50.56 8.37
N ILE A 23 10.25 -51.04 7.78
CA ILE A 23 10.24 -51.75 6.50
C ILE A 23 9.45 -53.07 6.60
N ILE A 24 9.63 -53.84 7.68
CA ILE A 24 8.90 -55.08 7.91
C ILE A 24 7.39 -54.82 8.06
N PHE A 25 7.02 -53.72 8.72
CA PHE A 25 5.61 -53.36 8.90
C PHE A 25 4.93 -53.00 7.56
N ILE A 26 5.64 -52.32 6.66
CA ILE A 26 5.15 -51.98 5.31
C ILE A 26 4.97 -53.23 4.46
N THR A 27 5.88 -54.21 4.53
CA THR A 27 5.81 -55.42 3.70
C THR A 27 4.80 -56.44 4.21
N ALA A 28 4.61 -56.55 5.53
CA ALA A 28 3.69 -57.51 6.14
C ALA A 28 2.22 -57.05 6.13
N LEU A 29 1.96 -55.74 6.17
CA LEU A 29 0.61 -55.17 6.26
C LEU A 29 0.48 -53.97 5.30
N PRO A 30 0.52 -54.17 3.97
CA PRO A 30 0.72 -53.09 2.99
C PRO A 30 -0.32 -51.98 3.07
N ASN A 31 -1.59 -52.31 3.33
CA ASN A 31 -2.68 -51.32 3.43
C ASN A 31 -2.64 -50.50 4.74
N ILE A 32 -2.15 -51.09 5.83
CA ILE A 32 -2.02 -50.42 7.14
C ILE A 32 -0.70 -49.66 7.19
N GLY A 33 0.39 -50.25 6.71
CA GLY A 33 1.72 -49.64 6.60
C GLY A 33 1.69 -48.39 5.73
N THR A 34 1.06 -48.44 4.55
CA THR A 34 0.89 -47.24 3.70
C THR A 34 0.01 -46.17 4.35
N SER A 35 -1.07 -46.55 5.05
CA SER A 35 -1.93 -45.59 5.76
C SER A 35 -1.21 -44.90 6.93
N VAL A 36 -0.43 -45.65 7.72
CA VAL A 36 0.37 -45.13 8.82
C VAL A 36 1.51 -44.26 8.30
N VAL A 37 2.23 -44.70 7.26
CA VAL A 37 3.25 -43.89 6.57
C VAL A 37 2.66 -42.59 6.06
N ASN A 38 1.50 -42.64 5.40
CA ASN A 38 0.85 -41.43 4.90
C ASN A 38 0.44 -40.50 6.04
N LYS A 39 -0.07 -41.03 7.16
CA LYS A 39 -0.46 -40.21 8.32
C LYS A 39 0.75 -39.62 9.07
N VAL A 40 1.84 -40.38 9.19
CA VAL A 40 3.11 -39.91 9.77
C VAL A 40 3.77 -38.90 8.84
N SER A 41 3.82 -39.15 7.54
CA SER A 41 4.25 -38.18 6.53
C SER A 41 3.42 -36.92 6.64
N GLN A 42 2.08 -37.00 6.69
CA GLN A 42 1.18 -35.84 6.84
C GLN A 42 1.39 -35.08 8.16
N THR A 43 1.79 -35.77 9.23
CA THR A 43 2.15 -35.16 10.52
C THR A 43 3.51 -34.46 10.45
N ILE A 44 4.44 -34.95 9.62
CA ILE A 44 5.74 -34.32 9.33
C ILE A 44 5.61 -33.18 8.30
N THR A 45 4.65 -33.24 7.37
CA THR A 45 4.34 -32.16 6.41
C THR A 45 3.48 -31.04 6.98
N ASN A 46 3.07 -31.10 8.26
CA ASN A 46 2.70 -29.89 9.00
C ASN A 46 3.96 -29.08 9.35
N THR A 47 4.77 -28.80 8.33
CA THR A 47 5.73 -27.71 8.33
C THR A 47 4.89 -26.45 8.31
N SER A 48 4.65 -25.86 9.48
CA SER A 48 4.32 -24.43 9.54
C SER A 48 5.32 -23.74 8.61
N SER A 49 4.82 -22.98 7.64
CA SER A 49 5.69 -22.13 6.80
C SER A 49 6.69 -21.41 7.69
N PRO A 50 7.97 -21.27 7.26
CA PRO A 50 8.95 -20.57 8.08
C PRO A 50 8.36 -19.21 8.50
N PRO A 51 8.55 -18.81 9.77
CA PRO A 51 8.01 -17.54 10.26
C PRO A 51 8.47 -16.39 9.35
N ILE A 52 7.51 -15.59 8.90
CA ILE A 52 7.71 -14.41 8.07
C ILE A 52 7.64 -13.20 8.99
N GLU A 53 8.72 -12.41 9.03
CA GLU A 53 8.73 -11.13 9.70
C GLU A 53 8.11 -10.06 8.81
N HIS A 54 7.22 -9.27 9.38
CA HIS A 54 6.53 -8.17 8.73
C HIS A 54 6.92 -6.85 9.39
N THR A 55 7.09 -5.81 8.59
CA THR A 55 7.42 -4.46 9.05
C THR A 55 6.28 -3.50 8.72
N ALA A 56 6.00 -2.56 9.62
CA ALA A 56 5.07 -1.45 9.40
C ALA A 56 5.64 -0.15 10.00
N TYR A 57 5.00 0.96 9.64
CA TYR A 57 5.42 2.31 9.96
C TYR A 57 4.24 3.12 10.48
N ALA A 58 4.50 4.00 11.43
CA ALA A 58 3.49 4.87 12.03
C ALA A 58 4.11 6.17 12.58
N PHE A 59 3.24 7.06 13.04
CA PHE A 59 3.59 8.37 13.59
C PHE A 59 3.26 8.50 15.09
N SER A 60 2.73 7.43 15.69
CA SER A 60 2.43 7.34 17.12
C SER A 60 3.02 6.07 17.74
N ALA A 61 3.27 6.12 19.04
CA ALA A 61 3.85 5.00 19.80
C ALA A 61 2.97 3.74 19.85
N ASP A 62 1.66 3.89 19.66
CA ASP A 62 0.70 2.79 19.60
C ASP A 62 0.46 2.27 18.17
N GLY A 63 1.13 2.87 17.17
CA GLY A 63 1.02 2.47 15.78
C GLY A 63 -0.22 2.94 15.04
N THR A 64 -1.12 3.69 15.68
CA THR A 64 -2.43 4.02 15.11
C THR A 64 -2.42 5.25 14.19
N ASP A 65 -1.63 6.28 14.50
CA ASP A 65 -1.53 7.46 13.65
C ASP A 65 -0.81 7.11 12.35
N ARG A 66 -1.55 7.20 11.24
CA ARG A 66 -1.08 7.01 9.87
C ARG A 66 -0.32 5.68 9.66
N PHE A 67 -0.83 4.60 10.26
CA PHE A 67 -0.34 3.24 10.04
C PHE A 67 -0.17 2.90 8.55
N SER A 68 0.95 2.27 8.21
CA SER A 68 1.20 1.70 6.88
C SER A 68 2.12 0.49 6.94
N THR A 69 1.84 -0.53 6.13
CA THR A 69 2.75 -1.68 5.92
C THR A 69 3.80 -1.43 4.84
N THR A 70 3.79 -0.25 4.23
CA THR A 70 4.77 0.19 3.22
C THR A 70 5.42 1.50 3.65
N TYR A 71 6.74 1.60 3.47
CA TYR A 71 7.47 2.84 3.72
C TYR A 71 7.09 3.88 2.65
N PRO A 72 6.89 5.16 3.03
CA PRO A 72 6.48 6.15 2.04
C PRO A 72 7.61 6.53 1.08
N ASN A 73 7.28 6.57 -0.22
CA ASN A 73 8.12 7.22 -1.22
C ASN A 73 7.86 8.74 -1.23
N LEU A 74 8.87 9.52 -1.63
CA LEU A 74 8.68 10.94 -1.92
C LEU A 74 7.72 11.14 -3.10
N ASN A 75 7.00 12.26 -3.07
CA ASN A 75 6.09 12.65 -4.13
C ASN A 75 6.84 13.36 -5.26
N LEU A 76 6.51 13.03 -6.51
CA LEU A 76 7.07 13.75 -7.66
C LEU A 76 6.39 15.11 -7.86
N LEU A 77 5.21 15.33 -7.27
CA LEU A 77 4.48 16.59 -7.31
C LEU A 77 4.88 17.52 -6.17
N THR A 78 5.18 18.77 -6.49
CA THR A 78 5.33 19.87 -5.51
C THR A 78 3.98 20.46 -5.12
N GLY A 79 3.89 21.15 -3.99
CA GLY A 79 2.74 21.97 -3.60
C GLY A 79 1.47 21.19 -3.25
N THR A 80 1.52 19.86 -3.18
CA THR A 80 0.35 19.03 -2.87
C THR A 80 -0.03 19.02 -1.40
N LYS A 81 0.87 19.45 -0.50
CA LYS A 81 0.60 19.60 0.93
C LYS A 81 -0.49 20.65 1.18
N ASN A 82 -0.35 21.82 0.57
CA ASN A 82 -1.21 22.98 0.79
C ASN A 82 -1.98 23.43 -0.46
N PHE A 83 -1.81 22.72 -1.57
CA PHE A 83 -2.37 23.07 -2.87
C PHE A 83 -1.96 24.48 -3.36
N SER A 84 -0.74 24.92 -3.01
CA SER A 84 -0.23 26.28 -3.23
C SER A 84 -0.05 26.69 -4.70
N ASN A 85 0.07 25.72 -5.61
CA ASN A 85 0.18 25.95 -7.06
C ASN A 85 -1.00 25.36 -7.84
N ILE A 86 -2.06 24.98 -7.13
CA ILE A 86 -3.32 24.53 -7.73
C ILE A 86 -4.15 25.76 -8.05
N GLN A 87 -4.24 26.08 -9.34
CA GLN A 87 -5.34 26.87 -9.85
C GLN A 87 -6.45 25.88 -10.18
N PRO A 88 -7.52 25.76 -9.37
CA PRO A 88 -8.67 24.96 -9.77
C PRO A 88 -9.23 25.62 -11.03
N ASN A 89 -8.93 25.02 -12.19
CA ASN A 89 -9.48 25.51 -13.42
C ASN A 89 -10.93 25.04 -13.45
N GLN A 90 -11.83 25.96 -13.10
CA GLN A 90 -13.26 25.74 -12.97
C GLN A 90 -13.86 25.57 -14.37
N GLY A 91 -13.86 24.35 -14.89
CA GLY A 91 -14.67 24.04 -16.06
C GLY A 91 -16.16 24.15 -15.72
N THR A 92 -17.00 24.09 -16.74
CA THR A 92 -18.45 24.14 -16.54
C THR A 92 -18.91 22.98 -15.64
N GLY A 93 -19.73 23.29 -14.65
CA GLY A 93 -20.35 22.28 -13.76
C GLY A 93 -19.58 21.93 -12.48
N PHE A 94 -18.47 22.61 -12.18
CA PHE A 94 -17.75 22.49 -10.91
C PHE A 94 -17.54 23.84 -10.25
N SER A 95 -17.70 23.89 -8.92
CA SER A 95 -17.27 25.02 -8.09
C SER A 95 -16.42 24.53 -6.92
N LEU A 96 -15.28 25.21 -6.72
CA LEU A 96 -14.56 25.15 -5.46
C LEU A 96 -15.47 25.77 -4.41
N ASP A 97 -15.81 24.99 -3.39
CA ASP A 97 -16.62 25.48 -2.28
C ASP A 97 -15.72 26.00 -1.16
N GLU A 98 -14.74 25.20 -0.73
CA GLU A 98 -13.80 25.57 0.32
C GLU A 98 -12.43 24.88 0.18
N MET A 99 -11.40 25.46 0.78
CA MET A 99 -10.13 24.80 1.08
C MET A 99 -9.92 24.78 2.59
N LEU A 100 -9.89 23.58 3.16
CA LEU A 100 -9.81 23.32 4.60
C LEU A 100 -8.43 22.75 4.96
N SER A 101 -8.01 22.84 6.22
CA SER A 101 -6.86 22.08 6.72
C SER A 101 -7.33 20.81 7.42
N ASP A 102 -6.67 19.69 7.12
CA ASP A 102 -6.89 18.41 7.77
C ASP A 102 -6.36 18.47 9.22
N PRO A 103 -7.17 18.14 10.23
CA PRO A 103 -6.73 18.26 11.62
C PRO A 103 -5.68 17.23 12.04
N VAL A 104 -5.53 16.13 11.29
CA VAL A 104 -4.58 15.05 11.58
C VAL A 104 -3.26 15.30 10.86
N THR A 105 -3.32 15.50 9.54
CA THR A 105 -2.10 15.62 8.73
C THR A 105 -1.63 17.05 8.55
N GLN A 106 -2.46 18.04 8.87
CA GLN A 106 -2.26 19.47 8.56
C GLN A 106 -2.10 19.74 7.05
N ASN A 107 -2.42 18.77 6.20
CA ASN A 107 -2.51 18.97 4.76
C ASN A 107 -3.80 19.70 4.43
N ASN A 108 -3.81 20.47 3.36
CA ASN A 108 -5.05 21.04 2.86
C ASN A 108 -5.93 19.97 2.22
N VAL A 109 -7.22 20.25 2.26
CA VAL A 109 -8.32 19.47 1.69
C VAL A 109 -9.07 20.40 0.74
N ILE A 110 -9.22 19.98 -0.51
CA ILE A 110 -10.04 20.68 -1.49
C ILE A 110 -11.46 20.13 -1.40
N HIS A 111 -12.43 21.02 -1.28
CA HIS A 111 -13.85 20.71 -1.29
C HIS A 111 -14.51 21.23 -2.57
N VAL A 112 -15.21 20.34 -3.26
CA VAL A 112 -15.80 20.59 -4.58
C VAL A 112 -17.26 20.19 -4.61
N LYS A 113 -18.10 21.06 -5.17
CA LYS A 113 -19.51 20.79 -5.49
C LYS A 113 -19.73 20.71 -7.00
N THR A 114 -20.60 19.79 -7.44
CA THR A 114 -21.07 19.74 -8.83
C THR A 114 -22.30 20.63 -9.00
N THR A 115 -22.25 21.55 -9.97
CA THR A 115 -23.28 22.58 -10.18
C THR A 115 -24.07 22.41 -11.49
N GLY A 116 -23.82 21.34 -12.27
CA GLY A 116 -24.56 21.06 -13.51
C GLY A 116 -24.15 19.79 -14.25
N TYR A 117 -24.78 19.54 -15.41
CA TYR A 117 -24.43 18.45 -16.34
C TYR A 117 -23.32 18.92 -17.31
N ALA A 118 -22.19 18.19 -17.35
CA ALA A 118 -21.00 18.34 -18.22
C ALA A 118 -20.08 19.57 -17.93
N ALA A 119 -18.75 19.49 -17.97
CA ALA A 119 -17.76 18.41 -18.04
C ALA A 119 -16.37 19.08 -17.84
N SER A 120 -15.43 18.37 -17.21
CA SER A 120 -14.01 18.71 -16.99
C SER A 120 -13.68 19.72 -15.87
N GLY A 121 -13.32 19.21 -14.68
CA GLY A 121 -12.54 19.95 -13.69
C GLY A 121 -11.06 19.56 -13.79
N LYS A 122 -10.17 20.52 -14.03
CA LYS A 122 -8.71 20.31 -13.97
C LYS A 122 -8.19 20.97 -12.71
N TYR A 123 -7.55 20.19 -11.85
CA TYR A 123 -7.08 20.68 -10.55
C TYR A 123 -5.56 20.78 -10.48
N LEU A 124 -4.83 19.94 -11.22
CA LEU A 124 -3.36 19.95 -11.16
C LEU A 124 -2.77 19.84 -12.56
N ALA A 125 -2.27 20.93 -13.13
CA ALA A 125 -1.50 20.86 -14.37
C ALA A 125 -0.08 20.36 -14.04
N LEU A 126 0.33 19.21 -14.56
CA LEU A 126 1.62 18.58 -14.24
C LEU A 126 2.82 19.51 -14.46
N SER A 127 2.76 20.35 -15.48
CA SER A 127 3.76 21.38 -15.80
C SER A 127 4.06 22.34 -14.66
N ASN A 128 3.11 22.53 -13.72
CA ASN A 128 3.26 23.44 -12.59
C ASN A 128 3.85 22.74 -11.34
N HIS A 129 4.06 21.42 -11.38
CA HIS A 129 4.35 20.59 -10.22
C HIS A 129 5.58 19.70 -10.39
N ASN A 130 6.64 20.22 -11.02
CA ASN A 130 7.94 19.55 -11.20
C ASN A 130 7.93 18.26 -12.05
N ILE A 131 6.84 17.92 -12.74
CA ILE A 131 6.84 16.82 -13.74
C ILE A 131 7.27 17.38 -15.09
N THR A 132 8.59 17.38 -15.32
CA THR A 132 9.22 17.88 -16.56
C THR A 132 10.22 16.85 -17.09
N SER A 133 10.74 17.08 -18.30
CA SER A 133 11.80 16.26 -18.89
C SER A 133 13.08 16.17 -18.05
N ASN A 134 13.28 17.09 -17.11
CA ASN A 134 14.44 17.07 -16.22
C ASN A 134 14.22 16.19 -14.98
N THR A 135 12.97 15.79 -14.70
CA THR A 135 12.60 15.04 -13.49
C THR A 135 12.25 13.60 -13.81
N ILE A 136 11.52 13.37 -14.90
CA ILE A 136 11.02 12.06 -15.29
C ILE A 136 10.89 11.99 -16.82
N ASN A 137 11.14 10.84 -17.42
CA ASN A 137 11.01 10.64 -18.86
C ASN A 137 9.60 10.19 -19.25
N ILE A 138 9.12 10.64 -20.40
CA ILE A 138 7.96 10.01 -21.07
C ILE A 138 8.27 8.53 -21.31
N GLY A 139 7.29 7.66 -21.11
CA GLY A 139 7.46 6.21 -21.14
C GLY A 139 7.75 5.56 -19.79
N THR A 140 8.01 6.35 -18.73
CA THR A 140 8.17 5.84 -17.38
C THR A 140 6.83 5.38 -16.79
N VAL A 141 6.84 4.24 -16.11
CA VAL A 141 5.69 3.75 -15.33
C VAL A 141 5.59 4.55 -14.03
N ILE A 142 4.42 5.12 -13.79
CA ILE A 142 4.09 5.90 -12.62
C ILE A 142 2.81 5.38 -11.98
N THR A 143 2.71 5.53 -10.67
CA THR A 143 1.47 5.35 -9.93
C THR A 143 0.97 6.70 -9.45
N VAL A 144 -0.31 6.93 -9.68
CA VAL A 144 -1.02 8.15 -9.32
C VAL A 144 -1.98 7.80 -8.21
N SER A 145 -2.01 8.58 -7.14
CA SER A 145 -2.91 8.34 -6.01
C SER A 145 -3.42 9.63 -5.35
N MET A 146 -4.53 9.51 -4.65
CA MET A 146 -5.06 10.53 -3.75
C MET A 146 -6.06 9.93 -2.77
N LYS A 147 -6.41 10.67 -1.72
CA LYS A 147 -7.54 10.33 -0.85
C LYS A 147 -8.74 11.18 -1.20
N ALA A 148 -9.90 10.54 -1.35
CA ALA A 148 -11.16 11.25 -1.54
C ALA A 148 -12.29 10.64 -0.72
N LYS A 149 -13.24 11.50 -0.33
CA LYS A 149 -14.54 11.12 0.27
C LYS A 149 -15.64 11.98 -0.34
N GLY A 150 -16.88 11.53 -0.27
CA GLY A 150 -18.02 12.27 -0.82
C GLY A 150 -19.16 11.35 -1.22
N THR A 151 -20.00 11.84 -2.12
CA THR A 151 -21.17 11.10 -2.62
C THR A 151 -21.22 11.16 -4.15
N GLY A 152 -21.55 10.02 -4.76
CA GLY A 152 -21.76 9.92 -6.20
C GLY A 152 -20.61 9.28 -6.97
N ASN A 153 -20.75 9.28 -8.30
CA ASN A 153 -19.84 8.61 -9.21
C ASN A 153 -19.06 9.66 -9.99
N PHE A 154 -17.75 9.62 -9.81
CA PHE A 154 -16.82 10.51 -10.46
C PHE A 154 -15.91 9.72 -11.36
N ASN A 155 -15.30 10.45 -12.27
CA ASN A 155 -14.20 9.96 -13.01
C ASN A 155 -12.98 10.78 -12.64
N TRP A 156 -11.86 10.09 -12.46
CA TRP A 156 -10.64 10.69 -11.99
C TRP A 156 -9.45 10.11 -12.72
N GLY A 157 -8.45 10.93 -12.98
CA GLY A 157 -7.27 10.45 -13.63
C GLY A 157 -6.25 11.53 -13.89
N LEU A 158 -5.27 11.15 -14.66
CA LEU A 158 -4.12 11.91 -15.09
C LEU A 158 -4.12 11.90 -16.60
N GLU A 159 -4.12 13.07 -17.24
CA GLU A 159 -4.35 13.22 -18.68
C GLU A 159 -5.78 12.79 -19.08
N THR A 160 -6.34 13.39 -20.14
CA THR A 160 -7.74 13.12 -20.53
C THR A 160 -7.97 11.70 -21.05
N SER A 161 -6.90 10.96 -21.34
CA SER A 161 -6.91 9.60 -21.91
C SER A 161 -6.78 8.48 -20.86
N LYS A 162 -6.43 8.79 -19.61
CA LYS A 162 -6.23 7.80 -18.54
C LYS A 162 -7.11 8.14 -17.35
N ILE A 163 -8.40 7.85 -17.49
CA ILE A 163 -9.41 8.18 -16.49
C ILE A 163 -10.11 6.90 -16.01
N GLN A 164 -10.37 6.82 -14.72
CA GLN A 164 -11.08 5.74 -14.06
C GLN A 164 -12.39 6.24 -13.46
N ASN A 165 -13.42 5.41 -13.50
CA ASN A 165 -14.64 5.63 -12.72
C ASN A 165 -14.38 5.24 -11.26
N ILE A 166 -14.79 6.10 -10.33
CA ILE A 166 -14.81 5.84 -8.89
C ILE A 166 -16.17 6.18 -8.33
N THR A 167 -16.58 5.36 -7.37
CA THR A 167 -17.70 5.65 -6.49
C THR A 167 -17.13 6.15 -5.18
N LEU A 168 -17.51 7.36 -4.79
CA LEU A 168 -17.06 7.94 -3.53
C LEU A 168 -17.84 7.37 -2.34
N THR A 169 -17.15 7.29 -1.22
CA THR A 169 -17.66 6.83 0.08
C THR A 169 -17.71 7.97 1.08
N GLY A 170 -18.47 7.81 2.16
CA GLY A 170 -18.53 8.79 3.25
C GLY A 170 -17.18 9.02 3.94
N ASP A 171 -16.31 8.01 3.95
CA ASP A 171 -14.96 8.06 4.50
C ASP A 171 -13.90 8.28 3.42
N TYR A 172 -12.73 8.79 3.82
CA TYR A 172 -11.59 8.92 2.93
C TYR A 172 -11.07 7.56 2.51
N VAL A 173 -11.11 7.31 1.20
CA VAL A 173 -10.51 6.13 0.58
C VAL A 173 -9.37 6.58 -0.33
N THR A 174 -8.28 5.81 -0.34
CA THR A 174 -7.20 6.00 -1.31
C THR A 174 -7.62 5.44 -2.65
N TYR A 175 -7.68 6.30 -3.66
CA TYR A 175 -7.85 5.90 -5.05
C TYR A 175 -6.51 5.97 -5.75
N SER A 176 -6.13 4.91 -6.44
CA SER A 176 -4.84 4.79 -7.13
C SER A 176 -4.96 4.06 -8.46
N TYR A 177 -4.05 4.33 -9.39
CA TYR A 177 -3.74 3.43 -10.50
C TYR A 177 -2.36 3.70 -11.08
N THR A 178 -1.86 2.68 -11.78
CA THR A 178 -0.58 2.74 -12.48
C THR A 178 -0.79 2.99 -13.96
N THR A 179 0.01 3.87 -14.54
CA THR A 179 0.02 4.16 -15.98
C THR A 179 1.44 4.48 -16.44
N THR A 180 1.63 4.55 -17.75
CA THR A 180 2.84 5.11 -18.36
C THR A 180 2.65 6.60 -18.59
N LEU A 181 3.62 7.44 -18.22
CA LEU A 181 3.62 8.88 -18.49
C LEU A 181 3.71 9.11 -20.00
N GLN A 182 2.78 9.88 -20.58
CA GLN A 182 2.75 10.13 -22.03
C GLN A 182 3.04 11.59 -22.38
N SER A 183 2.78 12.53 -21.47
CA SER A 183 3.01 13.96 -21.69
C SER A 183 3.33 14.72 -20.40
N TYR A 184 4.22 15.72 -20.50
CA TYR A 184 4.48 16.67 -19.40
C TYR A 184 3.36 17.73 -19.27
N ASN A 185 2.53 17.91 -20.30
CA ASN A 185 1.43 18.86 -20.31
C ASN A 185 0.10 18.25 -19.80
N GLY A 186 0.17 17.05 -19.20
CA GLY A 186 -0.97 16.40 -18.57
C GLY A 186 -1.53 17.21 -17.41
N ALA A 187 -2.74 16.85 -16.98
CA ALA A 187 -3.31 17.37 -15.75
C ALA A 187 -4.04 16.27 -15.00
N PHE A 188 -4.09 16.35 -13.67
CA PHE A 188 -5.09 15.60 -12.94
C PHE A 188 -6.48 16.18 -13.24
N VAL A 189 -7.39 15.30 -13.64
CA VAL A 189 -8.74 15.63 -14.05
C VAL A 189 -9.72 14.90 -13.14
N PHE A 190 -10.70 15.64 -12.63
CA PHE A 190 -11.92 15.09 -12.08
C PHE A 190 -13.08 15.48 -13.00
N TYR A 191 -13.93 14.52 -13.36
CA TYR A 191 -15.15 14.80 -14.11
C TYR A 191 -16.34 14.00 -13.56
N SER A 192 -17.49 14.66 -13.45
CA SER A 192 -18.76 14.04 -13.07
C SER A 192 -19.60 13.98 -14.33
N ALA A 193 -19.51 12.90 -15.11
CA ALA A 193 -20.28 12.82 -16.34
C ALA A 193 -21.80 12.73 -16.06
N ASN A 194 -22.23 12.31 -14.87
CA ASN A 194 -23.63 11.97 -14.61
C ASN A 194 -24.10 12.17 -13.14
N THR A 195 -23.49 13.09 -12.38
CA THR A 195 -23.89 13.33 -10.98
C THR A 195 -24.21 14.80 -10.75
N VAL A 196 -25.50 15.13 -10.80
CA VAL A 196 -26.02 16.43 -10.34
C VAL A 196 -26.15 16.37 -8.82
N GLY A 197 -25.55 17.35 -8.12
CA GLY A 197 -25.59 17.41 -6.65
C GLY A 197 -24.58 16.50 -5.96
N GLY A 198 -23.53 16.07 -6.67
CA GLY A 198 -22.40 15.37 -6.08
C GLY A 198 -21.44 16.34 -5.40
N GLU A 199 -20.80 15.88 -4.33
CA GLU A 199 -19.86 16.68 -3.56
C GLU A 199 -18.72 15.79 -3.09
N PHE A 200 -17.50 16.32 -3.12
CA PHE A 200 -16.34 15.55 -2.68
C PHE A 200 -15.25 16.41 -2.04
N TRP A 201 -14.51 15.77 -1.15
CA TRP A 201 -13.30 16.29 -0.54
C TRP A 201 -12.13 15.45 -0.99
N THR A 202 -11.01 16.10 -1.32
CA THR A 202 -9.82 15.42 -1.79
C THR A 202 -8.55 16.02 -1.21
N LYS A 203 -7.59 15.15 -0.90
CA LYS A 203 -6.29 15.48 -0.29
C LYS A 203 -5.24 14.45 -0.69
N ASP A 204 -4.00 14.68 -0.26
CA ASP A 204 -2.91 13.70 -0.36
C ASP A 204 -2.61 13.27 -1.81
N TRP A 205 -2.60 14.23 -2.75
CA TRP A 205 -2.36 13.96 -4.17
C TRP A 205 -0.90 13.59 -4.39
N LYS A 206 -0.66 12.46 -5.06
CA LYS A 206 0.68 11.91 -5.24
C LYS A 206 0.90 11.34 -6.63
N VAL A 207 2.10 11.54 -7.14
CA VAL A 207 2.67 10.72 -8.22
C VAL A 207 3.96 10.10 -7.70
N GLU A 208 4.10 8.80 -7.86
CA GLU A 208 5.31 8.05 -7.51
C GLU A 208 5.72 7.11 -8.66
N LEU A 209 6.98 6.68 -8.66
CA LEU A 209 7.51 5.80 -9.69
C LEU A 209 7.03 4.36 -9.47
N ASN A 210 6.93 3.61 -10.57
CA ASN A 210 6.58 2.19 -10.60
C ASN A 210 5.14 1.90 -10.13
N SER A 211 4.82 0.62 -9.94
CA SER A 211 3.49 0.10 -9.63
C SER A 211 3.24 -0.05 -8.12
N VAL A 212 3.57 0.97 -7.33
CA VAL A 212 3.42 0.96 -5.86
C VAL A 212 2.56 2.12 -5.39
N VAL A 213 1.77 1.88 -4.35
CA VAL A 213 0.95 2.90 -3.67
C VAL A 213 1.46 3.01 -2.25
N THR A 214 2.26 4.03 -1.99
CA THR A 214 2.81 4.28 -0.65
C THR A 214 2.14 5.49 -0.01
N PRO A 215 2.16 5.64 1.33
CA PRO A 215 1.54 6.78 2.00
C PRO A 215 2.02 8.12 1.41
N TRP A 216 1.15 9.12 1.43
CA TRP A 216 1.49 10.43 0.90
C TRP A 216 2.66 11.05 1.66
N MET A 217 3.54 11.71 0.91
CA MET A 217 4.64 12.53 1.38
C MET A 217 4.68 13.83 0.57
N PRO A 218 5.33 14.89 1.08
CA PRO A 218 5.72 16.01 0.25
C PRO A 218 6.74 15.60 -0.82
N SER A 219 7.02 16.54 -1.73
CA SER A 219 8.12 16.35 -2.67
C SER A 219 9.48 16.40 -1.99
N ALA A 220 10.53 15.94 -2.68
CA ALA A 220 11.90 15.99 -2.18
C ALA A 220 12.34 17.40 -1.75
N SER A 221 11.86 18.45 -2.42
CA SER A 221 12.19 19.85 -2.11
C SER A 221 11.34 20.45 -0.98
N GLU A 222 10.32 19.74 -0.50
CA GLU A 222 9.36 20.24 0.50
C GLU A 222 9.37 19.41 1.78
N ALA A 223 9.80 18.15 1.71
CA ALA A 223 9.80 17.21 2.82
C ALA A 223 10.69 17.70 3.98
N GLN A 224 10.13 17.65 5.18
CA GLN A 224 10.79 17.92 6.45
C GLN A 224 10.97 16.61 7.23
N SER A 225 11.83 16.62 8.25
CA SER A 225 12.04 15.46 9.13
C SER A 225 10.74 14.97 9.80
N THR A 226 9.82 15.88 10.11
CA THR A 226 8.52 15.58 10.73
C THR A 226 7.50 14.94 9.79
N ASP A 227 7.75 14.93 8.48
CA ASP A 227 6.83 14.30 7.53
C ASP A 227 7.07 12.78 7.45
N TRP A 228 8.23 12.28 7.88
CA TRP A 228 8.57 10.85 7.87
C TRP A 228 7.97 10.09 9.06
N PRO A 229 7.63 8.80 8.90
CA PRO A 229 7.22 7.95 10.02
C PRO A 229 8.31 7.95 11.10
N THR A 230 7.90 8.01 12.37
CA THR A 230 8.84 8.03 13.51
C THR A 230 8.84 6.74 14.32
N TYR A 231 7.97 5.79 13.96
CA TYR A 231 7.85 4.50 14.62
C TYR A 231 7.89 3.36 13.59
N VAL A 232 8.65 2.31 13.92
CA VAL A 232 8.70 1.05 13.19
C VAL A 232 8.11 -0.05 14.05
N GLY A 233 7.17 -0.78 13.46
CA GLY A 233 6.53 -1.93 14.06
C GLY A 233 7.03 -3.20 13.40
N THR A 234 7.29 -4.25 14.18
CA THR A 234 7.55 -5.60 13.65
C THR A 234 6.64 -6.64 14.28
N TYR A 235 6.27 -7.67 13.51
CA TYR A 235 5.64 -8.88 14.03
C TYR A 235 5.95 -10.07 13.14
N THR A 236 5.68 -11.27 13.63
CA THR A 236 6.00 -12.51 12.91
C THR A 236 4.79 -13.44 12.89
N ASP A 237 4.46 -13.96 11.71
CA ASP A 237 3.45 -15.02 11.54
C ASP A 237 3.81 -15.96 10.37
N ALA A 238 2.92 -16.86 9.99
CA ALA A 238 3.10 -17.76 8.85
C ALA A 238 2.45 -17.25 7.56
N LEU A 239 1.88 -16.03 7.56
CA LEU A 239 1.17 -15.45 6.43
C LEU A 239 2.11 -14.64 5.56
N GLN A 240 1.92 -14.73 4.24
CA GLN A 240 2.70 -13.92 3.29
C GLN A 240 2.31 -12.44 3.32
N THR A 241 1.07 -12.14 3.71
CA THR A 241 0.55 -10.77 3.75
C THR A 241 0.61 -10.21 5.16
N ALA A 242 1.20 -9.03 5.29
CA ALA A 242 1.24 -8.27 6.53
C ALA A 242 -0.17 -7.89 7.01
N SER A 243 -0.37 -7.89 8.33
CA SER A 243 -1.61 -7.48 8.98
C SER A 243 -1.88 -5.99 8.79
N THR A 244 -3.14 -5.62 8.57
CA THR A 244 -3.57 -4.19 8.57
C THR A 244 -3.97 -3.70 9.97
N ASP A 245 -3.88 -4.56 10.97
CA ASP A 245 -4.16 -4.24 12.38
C ASP A 245 -2.87 -3.80 13.09
N PRO A 246 -2.73 -2.51 13.48
CA PRO A 246 -1.54 -1.98 14.12
C PRO A 246 -1.24 -2.62 15.48
N THR A 247 -2.23 -3.21 16.15
CA THR A 247 -2.06 -3.82 17.48
C THR A 247 -1.26 -5.12 17.45
N LYS A 248 -1.06 -5.71 16.27
CA LYS A 248 -0.20 -6.90 16.10
C LYS A 248 1.29 -6.58 16.12
N TYR A 249 1.66 -5.32 15.90
CA TYR A 249 3.04 -4.90 15.76
C TYR A 249 3.63 -4.46 17.09
N PHE A 250 4.89 -4.83 17.32
CA PHE A 250 5.70 -4.29 18.40
C PHE A 250 6.38 -3.02 17.93
N TRP A 251 5.95 -1.87 18.46
CA TRP A 251 6.38 -0.55 18.01
C TRP A 251 7.62 -0.06 18.75
N SER A 252 8.57 0.47 17.99
CA SER A 252 9.77 1.14 18.48
C SER A 252 9.93 2.50 17.80
N LYS A 253 10.45 3.49 18.53
CA LYS A 253 10.71 4.81 17.96
C LYS A 253 12.01 4.74 17.16
N GLU A 254 12.00 5.26 15.93
CA GLU A 254 13.23 5.47 15.17
C GLU A 254 14.06 6.58 15.85
N ASN A 255 15.37 6.33 16.02
CA ASN A 255 16.32 7.25 16.66
C ASN A 255 16.86 8.29 15.68
#